data_AF-A0A2D5Z0E2-F1
#
_entry.id   AF-A0A2D5Z0E2-F1
#
_cell.length_a   1.000
_cell.length_b   1.000
_cell.length_c   1.000
_cell.angle_alpha   90.00
_cell.angle_beta   90.00
_cell.angle_gamma   90.00
#
_symmetry.space_group_name_H-M   'P 1'
#
loop_
_entity.id
_entity.type
_entity.pdbx_description
1 polymer ?
#
loop_
_entity_poly.entity_id
_entity_poly.type
_entity_poly.pdbx_seq_one_letter_code
_entity_poly.pdbx_strand_id
1 'polypeptide(L)'
;MVEQRIGTRRWRRGGAGGTAQVTVGAGGTATVGDTLKVYGGGEVDLNGGTIDTGRLGTVEGLWTWGSGALNITDPTYEFVVGVGGPFGDTLSLPAAVTMTVAGQTTVDAGASLTSADYTGSGKVVNHGTITSTGSVVLGDTSVLQAYSGAGDLVVGSNDLTLKSKGFVQIGGTIDLTGGTLSVPNGIAFDVAGYFTGHGTIDGRIAAAVDSTIEATGNLTLGDPNAYDGVYSDGVIDVGNNALTLLDADRAVLGSLTLIGNADPNDDAIHATNGLLIDFGKTLQGYGRVTGQTMMNGMTHCEGSGIEFMSNVNGVGDFTGPVTYSGGYTPGFSPAAIDLDDVTFTATNTLVLEIGGMAPGADHDQLNASGAVTYGGVLDLRLIGGFTPTIGQSFDLITTAGRTGHFDSVLGVNHGPYSLAAIYAGDDLVLEILNSGDSTRDGVIDVGDLAVVGFNWGQSATWQTGDLNGDGLVDVGDLAVVGFNWGAGTGGPALDGTTIPLPGATPVGLAGLMALTARRTTRRP
;
A
#
# COMPACT_ATOMS: atom_id res chain seq x y z
N MET A 1 3.67 -6.23 -59.31
CA MET A 1 4.64 -6.88 -60.22
C MET A 1 5.80 -7.39 -59.37
N VAL A 2 5.88 -8.70 -59.18
CA VAL A 2 6.93 -9.37 -58.39
C VAL A 2 8.23 -9.34 -59.18
N GLU A 3 9.28 -8.71 -58.65
CA GLU A 3 10.63 -8.82 -59.20
C GLU A 3 11.38 -9.92 -58.42
N GLN A 4 11.17 -11.17 -58.82
CA GLN A 4 11.97 -12.30 -58.34
C GLN A 4 13.06 -12.59 -59.37
N ARG A 5 14.34 -12.48 -58.97
CA ARG A 5 15.46 -13.01 -59.77
C ARG A 5 15.49 -14.53 -59.64
N ILE A 6 14.78 -15.22 -60.53
CA ILE A 6 15.03 -16.61 -60.88
C ILE A 6 15.22 -16.68 -62.40
N GLY A 7 16.45 -16.95 -62.83
CA GLY A 7 16.76 -17.37 -64.21
C GLY A 7 16.73 -16.26 -65.28
N THR A 8 17.66 -16.36 -66.23
CA THR A 8 17.86 -15.41 -67.32
C THR A 8 16.66 -15.31 -68.28
N ARG A 9 15.68 -14.45 -67.97
CA ARG A 9 14.81 -13.80 -68.95
C ARG A 9 14.58 -12.35 -68.57
N ARG A 10 15.06 -11.45 -69.44
CA ARG A 10 14.90 -10.00 -69.33
C ARG A 10 13.46 -9.65 -69.71
N TRP A 11 12.57 -9.51 -68.73
CA TRP A 11 11.22 -8.98 -68.98
C TRP A 11 11.31 -7.48 -69.19
N ARG A 12 10.87 -7.01 -70.36
CA ARG A 12 10.83 -5.58 -70.71
C ARG A 12 9.81 -4.87 -69.81
N ARG A 13 10.13 -3.64 -69.41
CA ARG A 13 9.15 -2.62 -69.00
C ARG A 13 8.05 -2.56 -70.06
N GLY A 14 6.86 -3.08 -69.74
CA GLY A 14 5.69 -2.99 -70.58
C GLY A 14 4.50 -2.65 -69.71
N GLY A 15 3.94 -1.46 -69.93
CA GLY A 15 2.56 -1.07 -69.59
C GLY A 15 2.20 -0.99 -68.10
N ALA A 16 1.74 0.18 -67.67
CA ALA A 16 0.84 0.27 -66.53
C ALA A 16 -0.45 -0.50 -66.87
N GLY A 17 -0.82 -1.49 -66.06
CA GLY A 17 -2.08 -2.24 -66.18
C GLY A 17 -1.91 -3.74 -66.40
N GLY A 18 -1.89 -4.50 -65.30
CA GLY A 18 -2.08 -5.96 -65.30
C GLY A 18 -2.69 -6.38 -63.96
N THR A 19 -3.71 -7.24 -64.00
CA THR A 19 -4.31 -7.83 -62.79
C THR A 19 -3.52 -9.08 -62.39
N ALA A 20 -3.17 -9.19 -61.10
CA ALA A 20 -2.48 -10.36 -60.57
C ALA A 20 -2.93 -10.57 -59.12
N GLN A 21 -3.32 -11.81 -58.80
CA GLN A 21 -3.71 -12.22 -57.46
C GLN A 21 -2.61 -13.11 -56.87
N VAL A 22 -2.22 -12.84 -55.62
CA VAL A 22 -1.32 -13.69 -54.83
C VAL A 22 -2.06 -14.09 -53.57
N THR A 23 -2.32 -15.39 -53.40
CA THR A 23 -2.85 -15.96 -52.16
C THR A 23 -1.73 -16.69 -51.43
N VAL A 24 -1.49 -16.32 -50.17
CA VAL A 24 -0.56 -17.02 -49.28
C VAL A 24 -1.37 -17.82 -48.28
N GLY A 25 -1.62 -19.09 -48.63
CA GLY A 25 -2.41 -20.03 -47.84
C GLY A 25 -1.68 -20.56 -46.60
N ALA A 26 -2.42 -21.27 -45.75
CA ALA A 26 -1.94 -21.91 -44.52
C ALA A 26 -0.57 -22.59 -44.68
N GLY A 27 0.41 -22.19 -43.87
CA GLY A 27 1.77 -22.74 -43.86
C GLY A 27 2.66 -22.35 -45.06
N GLY A 28 2.13 -21.59 -46.03
CA GLY A 28 2.91 -21.03 -47.13
C GLY A 28 3.68 -19.79 -46.70
N THR A 29 4.85 -19.56 -47.31
CA THR A 29 5.66 -18.35 -47.10
C THR A 29 5.96 -17.67 -48.43
N ALA A 30 5.74 -16.37 -48.51
CA ALA A 30 6.13 -15.53 -49.64
C ALA A 30 7.14 -14.48 -49.17
N THR A 31 8.35 -14.51 -49.73
CA THR A 31 9.42 -13.58 -49.35
C THR A 31 9.73 -12.58 -50.47
N VAL A 32 9.73 -11.29 -50.15
CA VAL A 32 10.10 -10.18 -51.04
C VAL A 32 11.29 -9.44 -50.41
N GLY A 33 12.50 -9.73 -50.89
CA GLY A 33 13.74 -9.30 -50.23
C GLY A 33 13.99 -7.78 -50.18
N ASP A 34 13.28 -6.98 -50.97
CA ASP A 34 13.32 -5.51 -50.89
C ASP A 34 11.90 -4.98 -50.64
N THR A 35 11.28 -4.35 -51.63
CA THR A 35 10.00 -3.66 -51.43
C THR A 35 8.85 -4.42 -52.09
N LEU A 36 7.83 -4.82 -51.31
CA LEU A 36 6.54 -5.26 -51.83
C LEU A 36 5.68 -4.05 -52.22
N LYS A 37 5.16 -4.02 -53.45
CA LYS A 37 4.21 -3.02 -53.94
C LYS A 37 3.00 -3.69 -54.57
N VAL A 38 1.82 -3.18 -54.30
CA VAL A 38 0.56 -3.66 -54.89
C VAL A 38 -0.06 -2.50 -55.65
N TYR A 39 0.05 -2.52 -56.99
CA TYR A 39 -0.51 -1.46 -57.84
C TYR A 39 -2.00 -1.69 -58.08
N GLY A 40 -2.69 -0.66 -58.59
CA GLY A 40 -4.11 -0.75 -58.96
C GLY A 40 -4.41 -1.98 -59.84
N GLY A 41 -5.43 -2.74 -59.45
CA GLY A 41 -5.84 -4.00 -60.08
C GLY A 41 -5.09 -5.25 -59.62
N GLY A 42 -4.07 -5.12 -58.76
CA GLY A 42 -3.45 -6.25 -58.06
C GLY A 42 -4.25 -6.64 -56.80
N GLU A 43 -4.13 -7.90 -56.39
CA GLU A 43 -4.76 -8.44 -55.18
C GLU A 43 -3.76 -9.29 -54.38
N VAL A 44 -3.72 -9.08 -53.06
CA VAL A 44 -3.00 -9.94 -52.11
C VAL A 44 -4.01 -10.49 -51.10
N ASP A 45 -4.06 -11.81 -50.96
CA ASP A 45 -4.90 -12.52 -50.00
C ASP A 45 -4.01 -13.28 -49.00
N LEU A 46 -4.02 -12.83 -47.75
CA LEU A 46 -3.28 -13.46 -46.65
C LEU A 46 -4.23 -14.40 -45.90
N ASN A 47 -4.08 -15.71 -46.12
CA ASN A 47 -5.04 -16.73 -45.70
C ASN A 47 -4.37 -17.94 -45.01
N GLY A 48 -3.65 -17.63 -43.94
CA GLY A 48 -3.02 -18.56 -43.00
C GLY A 48 -1.50 -18.70 -43.19
N GLY A 49 -0.93 -18.08 -44.22
CA GLY A 49 0.51 -18.10 -44.50
C GLY A 49 1.27 -16.89 -43.97
N THR A 50 2.52 -16.74 -44.40
CA THR A 50 3.41 -15.65 -44.01
C THR A 50 3.91 -14.87 -45.23
N ILE A 51 3.83 -13.55 -45.19
CA ILE A 51 4.50 -12.66 -46.13
C ILE A 51 5.66 -12.00 -45.39
N ASP A 52 6.88 -12.26 -45.82
CA ASP A 52 8.07 -11.56 -45.38
C ASP A 52 8.48 -10.55 -46.46
N THR A 53 8.60 -9.27 -46.11
CA THR A 53 9.11 -8.27 -47.03
C THR A 53 10.13 -7.37 -46.34
N GLY A 54 11.11 -6.84 -47.07
CA GLY A 54 11.97 -5.79 -46.53
C GLY A 54 11.15 -4.56 -46.19
N ARG A 55 10.44 -4.00 -47.18
CA ARG A 55 9.66 -2.76 -47.07
C ARG A 55 8.29 -2.95 -47.73
N LEU A 56 7.27 -2.24 -47.26
CA LEU A 56 5.96 -2.21 -47.91
C LEU A 56 5.76 -0.85 -48.60
N GLY A 57 5.90 -0.80 -49.93
CA GLY A 57 5.64 0.42 -50.69
C GLY A 57 4.14 0.64 -50.92
N THR A 58 3.78 1.51 -51.86
CA THR A 58 2.38 1.86 -52.14
C THR A 58 1.50 0.62 -52.41
N VAL A 59 0.35 0.56 -51.72
CA VAL A 59 -0.72 -0.42 -51.93
C VAL A 59 -1.95 0.31 -52.48
N GLU A 60 -2.05 0.35 -53.81
CA GLU A 60 -3.21 0.87 -54.56
C GLU A 60 -4.19 -0.26 -54.96
N GLY A 61 -3.76 -1.52 -54.84
CA GLY A 61 -4.59 -2.70 -55.12
C GLY A 61 -5.33 -3.21 -53.88
N LEU A 62 -6.06 -4.32 -54.04
CA LEU A 62 -6.83 -4.92 -52.95
C LEU A 62 -5.91 -5.74 -52.03
N TRP A 63 -6.08 -5.56 -50.72
CA TRP A 63 -5.47 -6.42 -49.71
C TRP A 63 -6.57 -7.04 -48.85
N THR A 64 -6.62 -8.37 -48.81
CA THR A 64 -7.59 -9.12 -48.02
C THR A 64 -6.91 -9.75 -46.82
N TRP A 65 -7.44 -9.45 -45.64
CA TRP A 65 -6.98 -9.98 -44.37
C TRP A 65 -7.83 -11.18 -43.95
N GLY A 66 -7.38 -12.41 -44.27
CA GLY A 66 -8.01 -13.63 -43.79
C GLY A 66 -7.44 -14.09 -42.45
N SER A 67 -6.19 -14.55 -42.49
CA SER A 67 -5.38 -14.97 -41.33
C SER A 67 -3.91 -15.06 -41.72
N GLY A 68 -2.98 -15.12 -40.76
CA GLY A 68 -1.55 -15.32 -41.06
C GLY A 68 -0.66 -14.17 -40.60
N ALA A 69 0.52 -14.03 -41.20
CA ALA A 69 1.54 -13.07 -40.75
C ALA A 69 2.04 -12.16 -41.88
N LEU A 70 2.15 -10.86 -41.60
CA LEU A 70 2.90 -9.90 -42.41
C LEU A 70 4.10 -9.39 -41.63
N ASN A 71 5.31 -9.71 -42.09
CA ASN A 71 6.56 -9.27 -41.49
C ASN A 71 7.25 -8.26 -42.39
N ILE A 72 7.45 -7.05 -41.88
CA ILE A 72 8.27 -6.00 -42.49
C ILE A 72 9.62 -6.01 -41.78
N THR A 73 10.65 -6.44 -42.50
CA THR A 73 11.92 -6.93 -41.93
C THR A 73 13.08 -5.94 -42.02
N ASP A 74 12.95 -4.85 -42.79
CA ASP A 74 13.98 -3.81 -42.86
C ASP A 74 13.92 -2.93 -41.59
N PRO A 75 14.95 -2.96 -40.72
CA PRO A 75 14.97 -2.18 -39.48
C PRO A 75 15.15 -0.67 -39.73
N THR A 76 15.46 -0.26 -40.96
CA THR A 76 15.60 1.15 -41.35
C THR A 76 14.35 1.72 -41.99
N TYR A 77 13.33 0.89 -42.20
CA TYR A 77 12.10 1.32 -42.84
C TYR A 77 11.14 1.99 -41.84
N GLU A 78 10.49 3.05 -42.28
CA GLU A 78 9.37 3.66 -41.57
C GLU A 78 8.06 3.19 -42.20
N PHE A 79 7.28 2.42 -41.45
CA PHE A 79 5.93 2.04 -41.78
C PHE A 79 4.95 3.08 -41.24
N VAL A 80 4.24 3.78 -42.13
CA VAL A 80 3.30 4.85 -41.77
C VAL A 80 1.86 4.35 -41.90
N VAL A 81 1.05 4.56 -40.86
CA VAL A 81 -0.42 4.52 -40.90
C VAL A 81 -0.88 5.98 -40.93
N GLY A 82 -1.43 6.42 -42.05
CA GLY A 82 -1.66 7.84 -42.32
C GLY A 82 -1.47 8.23 -43.78
N VAL A 83 -1.40 9.53 -44.02
CA VAL A 83 -1.33 10.11 -45.36
C VAL A 83 -0.04 9.69 -46.05
N GLY A 84 -0.17 8.97 -47.18
CA GLY A 84 0.98 8.47 -47.94
C GLY A 84 1.55 7.14 -47.43
N GLY A 85 1.00 6.59 -46.34
CA GLY A 85 1.24 5.22 -45.90
C GLY A 85 0.62 4.17 -46.85
N PRO A 86 1.10 2.92 -46.82
CA PRO A 86 0.60 1.86 -47.71
C PRO A 86 -0.90 1.61 -47.57
N PHE A 87 -1.48 1.71 -46.37
CA PHE A 87 -2.89 1.41 -46.13
C PHE A 87 -3.75 2.67 -45.87
N GLY A 88 -3.19 3.87 -46.03
CA GLY A 88 -3.87 5.13 -45.74
C GLY A 88 -4.11 5.35 -44.24
N ASP A 89 -5.15 6.12 -43.91
CA ASP A 89 -5.42 6.62 -42.55
C ASP A 89 -5.94 5.57 -41.57
N THR A 90 -6.35 4.39 -42.04
CA THR A 90 -6.88 3.32 -41.18
C THR A 90 -6.24 1.99 -41.52
N LEU A 91 -5.59 1.40 -40.53
CA LEU A 91 -5.15 0.00 -40.56
C LEU A 91 -5.88 -0.78 -39.47
N SER A 92 -6.81 -1.63 -39.88
CA SER A 92 -7.53 -2.54 -38.98
C SER A 92 -7.16 -3.98 -39.31
N LEU A 93 -6.44 -4.63 -38.41
CA LEU A 93 -6.01 -6.03 -38.53
C LEU A 93 -7.00 -6.94 -37.79
N PRO A 94 -7.57 -7.96 -38.44
CA PRO A 94 -8.40 -8.97 -37.78
C PRO A 94 -7.59 -9.78 -36.77
N ALA A 95 -8.25 -10.37 -35.76
CA ALA A 95 -7.57 -11.09 -34.69
C ALA A 95 -6.72 -12.30 -35.13
N ALA A 96 -7.01 -12.87 -36.31
CA ALA A 96 -6.25 -13.97 -36.88
C ALA A 96 -5.03 -13.52 -37.70
N VAL A 97 -4.76 -12.21 -37.78
CA VAL A 97 -3.64 -11.63 -38.50
C VAL A 97 -2.63 -11.06 -37.51
N THR A 98 -1.39 -11.45 -37.69
CA THR A 98 -0.24 -10.89 -36.98
C THR A 98 0.52 -9.96 -37.92
N MET A 99 1.00 -8.84 -37.40
CA MET A 99 1.87 -7.95 -38.16
C MET A 99 3.08 -7.55 -37.33
N THR A 100 4.27 -7.73 -37.89
CA THR A 100 5.52 -7.30 -37.27
C THR A 100 6.21 -6.26 -38.13
N VAL A 101 6.65 -5.16 -37.52
CA VAL A 101 7.47 -4.12 -38.15
C VAL A 101 8.79 -4.02 -37.38
N ALA A 102 9.90 -4.37 -38.05
CA ALA A 102 11.24 -4.31 -37.47
C ALA A 102 11.80 -2.87 -37.39
N GLY A 103 11.36 -2.01 -38.31
CA GLY A 103 11.75 -0.61 -38.35
C GLY A 103 10.82 0.29 -37.52
N GLN A 104 10.74 1.56 -37.87
CA GLN A 104 9.86 2.51 -37.21
C GLN A 104 8.41 2.31 -37.64
N THR A 105 7.47 2.42 -36.70
CA THR A 105 6.04 2.58 -36.97
C THR A 105 5.64 4.02 -36.64
N THR A 106 4.99 4.71 -37.57
CA THR A 106 4.41 6.03 -37.34
C THR A 106 2.90 5.95 -37.57
N VAL A 107 2.11 6.42 -36.60
CA VAL A 107 0.66 6.62 -36.77
C VAL A 107 0.41 8.11 -36.81
N ASP A 108 0.00 8.64 -37.96
CA ASP A 108 -0.20 10.07 -38.17
C ASP A 108 -1.40 10.60 -37.38
N ALA A 109 -1.44 11.92 -37.18
CA ALA A 109 -2.58 12.59 -36.57
C ALA A 109 -3.88 12.32 -37.34
N GLY A 110 -4.91 11.86 -36.65
CA GLY A 110 -6.19 11.45 -37.23
C GLY A 110 -6.19 10.06 -37.86
N ALA A 111 -5.05 9.37 -37.92
CA ALA A 111 -4.96 7.99 -38.37
C ALA A 111 -5.24 6.99 -37.23
N SER A 112 -5.56 5.75 -37.59
CA SER A 112 -5.96 4.70 -36.64
C SER A 112 -5.30 3.37 -36.96
N LEU A 113 -4.68 2.76 -35.94
CA LEU A 113 -4.16 1.40 -35.97
C LEU A 113 -4.91 0.54 -34.96
N THR A 114 -5.68 -0.44 -35.44
CA THR A 114 -6.40 -1.41 -34.60
C THR A 114 -5.87 -2.80 -34.86
N SER A 115 -5.43 -3.51 -33.82
CA SER A 115 -4.94 -4.89 -33.98
C SER A 115 -5.10 -5.72 -32.71
N ALA A 116 -5.26 -7.03 -32.89
CA ALA A 116 -5.17 -7.99 -31.79
C ALA A 116 -3.76 -8.60 -31.65
N ASP A 117 -2.93 -8.49 -32.68
CA ASP A 117 -1.55 -8.99 -32.67
C ASP A 117 -0.69 -8.11 -33.59
N TYR A 118 -0.09 -7.08 -32.99
CA TYR A 118 0.81 -6.17 -33.67
C TYR A 118 2.09 -6.02 -32.85
N THR A 119 3.24 -6.22 -33.50
CA THR A 119 4.55 -6.00 -32.91
C THR A 119 5.32 -4.95 -33.70
N GLY A 120 5.37 -3.72 -33.18
CA GLY A 120 6.28 -2.68 -33.66
C GLY A 120 7.59 -2.79 -32.87
N SER A 121 8.55 -3.59 -33.34
CA SER A 121 9.78 -3.91 -32.61
C SER A 121 10.88 -2.85 -32.74
N GLY A 122 10.73 -1.87 -33.64
CA GLY A 122 11.56 -0.67 -33.66
C GLY A 122 10.94 0.49 -32.88
N LYS A 123 11.21 1.73 -33.32
CA LYS A 123 10.59 2.92 -32.72
C LYS A 123 9.12 3.02 -33.11
N VAL A 124 8.25 3.43 -32.20
CA VAL A 124 6.84 3.73 -32.44
C VAL A 124 6.59 5.21 -32.14
N VAL A 125 6.06 5.93 -33.11
CA VAL A 125 5.66 7.33 -33.00
C VAL A 125 4.16 7.42 -33.22
N ASN A 126 3.39 7.64 -32.15
CA ASN A 126 1.94 7.72 -32.19
C ASN A 126 1.47 9.18 -32.10
N HIS A 127 0.91 9.71 -33.19
CA HIS A 127 0.19 10.98 -33.22
C HIS A 127 -1.32 10.79 -33.44
N GLY A 128 -1.77 9.57 -33.75
CA GLY A 128 -3.16 9.21 -33.99
C GLY A 128 -3.74 8.37 -32.86
N THR A 129 -4.46 7.31 -33.19
CA THR A 129 -5.01 6.37 -32.21
C THR A 129 -4.50 4.95 -32.45
N ILE A 130 -3.99 4.30 -31.40
CA ILE A 130 -3.68 2.87 -31.43
C ILE A 130 -4.66 2.14 -30.51
N THR A 131 -5.38 1.15 -31.05
CA THR A 131 -6.35 0.34 -30.31
C THR A 131 -5.90 -1.11 -30.24
N SER A 132 -5.73 -1.62 -29.02
CA SER A 132 -5.50 -3.05 -28.76
C SER A 132 -6.83 -3.78 -28.71
N THR A 133 -6.98 -4.83 -29.52
CA THR A 133 -8.08 -5.81 -29.45
C THR A 133 -7.60 -7.21 -29.04
N GLY A 134 -6.37 -7.30 -28.50
CA GLY A 134 -5.67 -8.53 -28.13
C GLY A 134 -4.35 -8.22 -27.42
N SER A 135 -3.23 -8.77 -27.90
CA SER A 135 -1.89 -8.48 -27.38
C SER A 135 -1.10 -7.63 -28.37
N VAL A 136 -0.90 -6.36 -28.04
CA VAL A 136 -0.12 -5.43 -28.86
C VAL A 136 1.19 -5.08 -28.15
N VAL A 137 2.30 -5.08 -28.87
CA VAL A 137 3.64 -4.76 -28.36
C VAL A 137 4.26 -3.64 -29.18
N LEU A 138 4.59 -2.53 -28.52
CA LEU A 138 5.10 -1.32 -29.17
C LEU A 138 6.43 -0.90 -28.56
N GLY A 139 7.44 -0.73 -29.40
CA GLY A 139 8.76 -0.24 -28.99
C GLY A 139 9.78 -1.34 -28.70
N ASP A 140 10.93 -0.91 -28.19
CA ASP A 140 12.09 -1.73 -27.86
C ASP A 140 12.73 -1.24 -26.55
N THR A 141 13.03 -2.15 -25.64
CA THR A 141 13.69 -1.84 -24.35
C THR A 141 15.16 -1.45 -24.50
N SER A 142 15.75 -1.62 -25.68
CA SER A 142 17.11 -1.21 -26.00
C SER A 142 17.22 0.21 -26.58
N VAL A 143 16.09 0.81 -26.98
CA VAL A 143 16.02 2.11 -27.65
C VAL A 143 15.42 3.18 -26.72
N LEU A 144 16.08 4.34 -26.62
CA LEU A 144 15.57 5.46 -25.83
C LEU A 144 14.35 6.09 -26.53
N GLN A 145 13.26 6.35 -25.79
CA GLN A 145 11.99 6.86 -26.33
C GLN A 145 11.53 6.00 -27.54
N ALA A 146 11.59 4.68 -27.37
CA ALA A 146 11.15 3.75 -28.40
C ALA A 146 9.63 3.79 -28.59
N TYR A 147 8.88 4.25 -27.60
CA TYR A 147 7.52 4.75 -27.78
C TYR A 147 7.50 6.26 -27.53
N SER A 148 6.82 7.01 -28.39
CA SER A 148 6.70 8.46 -28.27
C SER A 148 5.47 9.00 -29.01
N GLY A 149 5.11 10.24 -28.71
CA GLY A 149 4.05 10.98 -29.40
C GLY A 149 2.85 11.30 -28.50
N ALA A 150 1.94 12.10 -29.03
CA ALA A 150 0.78 12.63 -28.31
C ALA A 150 -0.56 11.96 -28.72
N GLY A 151 -0.47 10.84 -29.43
CA GLY A 151 -1.63 10.07 -29.85
C GLY A 151 -2.21 9.23 -28.71
N ASP A 152 -3.48 8.88 -28.86
CA ASP A 152 -4.24 8.11 -27.88
C ASP A 152 -3.91 6.62 -27.95
N LEU A 153 -3.98 5.97 -26.79
CA LEU A 153 -3.89 4.53 -26.62
C LEU A 153 -5.21 4.01 -26.08
N VAL A 154 -5.87 3.11 -26.81
CA VAL A 154 -7.10 2.45 -26.36
C VAL A 154 -6.76 0.99 -26.08
N VAL A 155 -6.58 0.65 -24.81
CA VAL A 155 -6.25 -0.71 -24.37
C VAL A 155 -7.52 -1.50 -24.10
N GLY A 156 -8.56 -0.84 -23.58
CA GLY A 156 -9.82 -1.47 -23.23
C GLY A 156 -9.63 -2.55 -22.16
N SER A 157 -10.21 -3.73 -22.39
CA SER A 157 -10.06 -4.91 -21.53
C SER A 157 -8.93 -5.86 -21.94
N ASN A 158 -8.04 -5.41 -22.83
CA ASN A 158 -6.99 -6.23 -23.44
C ASN A 158 -5.60 -5.90 -22.86
N ASP A 159 -4.56 -6.46 -23.46
CA ASP A 159 -3.17 -6.21 -23.05
C ASP A 159 -2.46 -5.31 -24.09
N LEU A 160 -1.70 -4.34 -23.59
CA LEU A 160 -0.78 -3.53 -24.38
C LEU A 160 0.56 -3.47 -23.67
N THR A 161 1.65 -3.81 -24.36
CA THR A 161 3.01 -3.64 -23.84
C THR A 161 3.68 -2.47 -24.53
N LEU A 162 4.13 -1.48 -23.76
CA LEU A 162 4.98 -0.39 -24.24
C LEU A 162 6.41 -0.59 -23.75
N LYS A 163 7.34 -0.59 -24.70
CA LYS A 163 8.76 -0.81 -24.44
C LYS A 163 9.55 0.45 -24.75
N SER A 164 10.48 0.79 -23.89
CA SER A 164 11.48 1.84 -24.08
C SER A 164 12.65 1.58 -23.15
N LYS A 165 13.85 2.08 -23.48
CA LYS A 165 15.05 1.96 -22.62
C LYS A 165 14.92 2.75 -21.31
N GLY A 166 14.26 3.90 -21.36
CA GLY A 166 13.85 4.65 -20.18
C GLY A 166 12.34 4.49 -19.95
N PHE A 167 11.79 5.32 -19.06
CA PHE A 167 10.35 5.44 -18.88
C PHE A 167 9.68 5.77 -20.22
N VAL A 168 8.52 5.15 -20.46
CA VAL A 168 7.65 5.53 -21.56
C VAL A 168 7.01 6.87 -21.20
N GLN A 169 7.09 7.84 -22.11
CA GLN A 169 6.41 9.13 -21.97
C GLN A 169 5.13 9.09 -22.79
N ILE A 170 4.02 9.52 -22.19
CA ILE A 170 2.72 9.53 -22.82
C ILE A 170 2.28 10.98 -22.99
N GLY A 171 2.10 11.42 -24.23
CA GLY A 171 1.61 12.77 -24.54
C GLY A 171 0.11 12.83 -24.86
N GLY A 172 -0.54 11.68 -25.05
CA GLY A 172 -1.97 11.55 -25.34
C GLY A 172 -2.73 10.93 -24.17
N THR A 173 -3.98 10.51 -24.43
CA THR A 173 -4.78 9.81 -23.42
C THR A 173 -4.53 8.30 -23.45
N ILE A 174 -4.72 7.65 -22.31
CA ILE A 174 -4.78 6.18 -22.21
C ILE A 174 -6.18 5.84 -21.76
N ASP A 175 -6.91 5.08 -22.58
CA ASP A 175 -8.20 4.50 -22.23
C ASP A 175 -8.01 3.03 -21.85
N LEU A 176 -8.05 2.77 -20.55
CA LEU A 176 -7.97 1.44 -19.94
C LEU A 176 -9.34 1.10 -19.32
N THR A 177 -9.94 -0.01 -19.75
CA THR A 177 -11.26 -0.46 -19.26
C THR A 177 -11.19 -1.90 -18.74
N GLY A 178 -10.31 -2.13 -17.78
CA GLY A 178 -10.09 -3.41 -17.10
C GLY A 178 -8.91 -4.23 -17.62
N GLY A 179 -8.24 -3.77 -18.68
CA GLY A 179 -7.09 -4.44 -19.29
C GLY A 179 -5.77 -4.18 -18.54
N THR A 180 -4.66 -4.59 -19.17
CA THR A 180 -3.30 -4.40 -18.65
C THR A 180 -2.45 -3.56 -19.60
N LEU A 181 -1.88 -2.49 -19.09
CA LEU A 181 -0.78 -1.76 -19.72
C LEU A 181 0.54 -2.19 -19.07
N SER A 182 1.32 -3.02 -19.76
CA SER A 182 2.65 -3.44 -19.29
C SER A 182 3.73 -2.47 -19.80
N VAL A 183 4.51 -1.93 -18.87
CA VAL A 183 5.58 -0.94 -19.10
C VAL A 183 6.86 -1.43 -18.41
N PRO A 184 7.60 -2.38 -18.99
CA PRO A 184 8.68 -3.10 -18.29
C PRO A 184 9.80 -2.22 -17.70
N ASN A 185 10.01 -1.02 -18.23
CA ASN A 185 11.00 -0.06 -17.72
C ASN A 185 10.37 1.17 -17.05
N GLY A 186 9.03 1.19 -16.91
CA GLY A 186 8.23 2.22 -16.27
C GLY A 186 7.50 3.15 -17.23
N ILE A 187 6.52 3.89 -16.68
CA ILE A 187 5.76 4.96 -17.32
C ILE A 187 5.92 6.27 -16.53
N ALA A 188 6.17 7.36 -17.24
CA ALA A 188 6.26 8.69 -16.67
C ALA A 188 5.04 9.52 -17.08
N PHE A 189 4.33 10.06 -16.09
CA PHE A 189 3.34 11.09 -16.29
C PHE A 189 4.03 12.43 -16.03
N ASP A 190 4.44 13.10 -17.11
CA ASP A 190 5.09 14.41 -17.04
C ASP A 190 4.13 15.49 -16.51
N VAL A 191 4.61 16.73 -16.37
CA VAL A 191 3.78 17.87 -15.96
C VAL A 191 2.56 18.01 -16.88
N ALA A 192 1.37 18.18 -16.30
CA ALA A 192 0.08 18.16 -16.99
C ALA A 192 -0.28 16.83 -17.69
N GLY A 193 0.45 15.75 -17.41
CA GLY A 193 0.12 14.41 -17.87
C GLY A 193 -1.19 13.93 -17.24
N TYR A 194 -2.04 13.28 -18.03
CA TYR A 194 -3.37 12.88 -17.61
C TYR A 194 -3.67 11.43 -18.00
N PHE A 195 -4.06 10.62 -17.02
CA PHE A 195 -4.58 9.27 -17.21
C PHE A 195 -6.03 9.20 -16.75
N THR A 196 -6.89 8.51 -17.50
CA THR A 196 -8.25 8.18 -17.08
C THR A 196 -8.59 6.73 -17.45
N GLY A 197 -8.92 5.89 -16.48
CA GLY A 197 -9.15 4.47 -16.76
C GLY A 197 -9.16 3.58 -15.53
N HIS A 198 -9.31 2.27 -15.74
CA HIS A 198 -9.25 1.26 -14.69
C HIS A 198 -8.68 -0.04 -15.24
N GLY A 199 -8.15 -0.91 -14.39
CA GLY A 199 -7.36 -2.08 -14.80
C GLY A 199 -5.98 -2.05 -14.15
N THR A 200 -4.96 -2.54 -14.86
CA THR A 200 -3.59 -2.63 -14.33
C THR A 200 -2.61 -1.83 -15.18
N ILE A 201 -1.80 -1.00 -14.54
CA ILE A 201 -0.54 -0.50 -15.11
C ILE A 201 0.59 -1.27 -14.43
N ASP A 202 1.16 -2.23 -15.16
CA ASP A 202 2.18 -3.17 -14.70
C ASP A 202 3.58 -2.63 -15.04
N GLY A 203 4.26 -2.09 -14.04
CA GLY A 203 5.56 -1.47 -14.14
C GLY A 203 5.67 -0.18 -13.32
N ARG A 204 6.90 0.31 -13.14
CA ARG A 204 7.18 1.49 -12.31
C ARG A 204 6.39 2.73 -12.74
N ILE A 205 5.81 3.43 -11.76
CA ILE A 205 5.07 4.68 -11.97
C ILE A 205 5.91 5.87 -11.49
N ALA A 206 6.10 6.85 -12.37
CA ALA A 206 6.69 8.14 -12.02
C ALA A 206 5.73 9.28 -12.43
N ALA A 207 4.97 9.81 -11.48
CA ALA A 207 4.01 10.89 -11.74
C ALA A 207 4.54 12.23 -11.22
N ALA A 208 4.70 13.20 -12.11
CA ALA A 208 5.22 14.53 -11.78
C ALA A 208 4.15 15.41 -11.09
N VAL A 209 4.58 16.54 -10.53
CA VAL A 209 3.68 17.62 -10.11
C VAL A 209 2.77 18.04 -11.26
N ASP A 210 1.51 18.33 -10.95
CA ASP A 210 0.46 18.72 -11.92
C ASP A 210 0.07 17.61 -12.91
N SER A 211 0.55 16.38 -12.71
CA SER A 211 -0.04 15.21 -13.36
C SER A 211 -1.25 14.69 -12.59
N THR A 212 -2.18 14.05 -13.30
CA THR A 212 -3.39 13.45 -12.71
C THR A 212 -3.58 12.03 -13.21
N ILE A 213 -3.80 11.10 -12.27
CA ILE A 213 -4.25 9.74 -12.52
C ILE A 213 -5.67 9.63 -11.98
N GLU A 214 -6.65 9.55 -12.87
CA GLU A 214 -8.07 9.44 -12.54
C GLU A 214 -8.57 8.00 -12.78
N ALA A 215 -9.11 7.34 -11.77
CA ALA A 215 -9.66 6.00 -11.90
C ALA A 215 -11.15 6.01 -12.23
N THR A 216 -11.55 5.26 -13.26
CA THR A 216 -12.97 5.06 -13.64
C THR A 216 -13.57 3.75 -13.11
N GLY A 217 -12.80 3.03 -12.30
CA GLY A 217 -13.01 1.68 -11.80
C GLY A 217 -11.80 1.25 -10.95
N ASN A 218 -11.76 0.00 -10.49
CA ASN A 218 -10.62 -0.48 -9.68
C ASN A 218 -9.30 -0.39 -10.46
N LEU A 219 -8.26 0.18 -9.84
CA LEU A 219 -6.98 0.47 -10.48
C LEU A 219 -5.84 -0.18 -9.71
N THR A 220 -4.95 -0.88 -10.42
CA THR A 220 -3.69 -1.41 -9.91
C THR A 220 -2.53 -0.67 -10.56
N LEU A 221 -1.61 -0.17 -9.75
CA LEU A 221 -0.45 0.61 -10.16
C LEU A 221 0.84 0.03 -9.60
N GLY A 222 1.88 -0.08 -10.43
CA GLY A 222 3.26 -0.24 -9.97
C GLY A 222 3.93 -1.55 -10.35
N ASP A 223 5.07 -1.80 -9.71
CA ASP A 223 5.88 -3.00 -9.86
C ASP A 223 6.29 -3.51 -8.47
N PRO A 224 5.83 -4.71 -8.06
CA PRO A 224 6.12 -5.23 -6.72
C PRO A 224 7.59 -5.65 -6.52
N ASN A 225 8.41 -5.63 -7.59
CA ASN A 225 9.84 -5.95 -7.53
C ASN A 225 10.73 -4.71 -7.58
N ALA A 226 10.15 -3.52 -7.72
CA ALA A 226 10.88 -2.25 -7.75
C ALA A 226 10.67 -1.49 -6.43
N TYR A 227 11.75 -0.94 -5.88
CA TYR A 227 11.72 -0.03 -4.71
C TYR A 227 11.25 1.39 -5.06
N ASP A 228 11.07 1.65 -6.36
CA ASP A 228 10.45 2.83 -6.94
C ASP A 228 9.25 2.39 -7.80
N GLY A 229 8.51 1.40 -7.31
CA GLY A 229 7.36 0.80 -7.98
C GLY A 229 6.23 1.81 -8.18
N VAL A 230 5.93 2.60 -7.15
CA VAL A 230 4.99 3.72 -7.24
C VAL A 230 5.56 4.97 -6.59
N TYR A 231 5.81 5.99 -7.41
CA TYR A 231 6.16 7.32 -6.96
C TYR A 231 5.30 8.38 -7.66
N SER A 232 4.56 9.16 -6.87
CA SER A 232 3.78 10.29 -7.36
C SER A 232 4.08 11.56 -6.58
N ASP A 233 4.18 12.67 -7.30
CA ASP A 233 4.08 14.05 -6.80
C ASP A 233 2.80 14.74 -7.34
N GLY A 234 2.00 14.06 -8.15
CA GLY A 234 0.76 14.56 -8.75
C GLY A 234 -0.50 14.25 -7.95
N VAL A 235 -1.64 14.28 -8.63
CA VAL A 235 -2.96 13.88 -8.11
C VAL A 235 -3.26 12.44 -8.49
N ILE A 236 -3.70 11.65 -7.53
CA ILE A 236 -4.35 10.36 -7.78
C ILE A 236 -5.78 10.48 -7.27
N ASP A 237 -6.76 10.34 -8.16
CA ASP A 237 -8.18 10.35 -7.81
C ASP A 237 -8.79 9.01 -8.19
N VAL A 238 -9.18 8.20 -7.20
CA VAL A 238 -9.82 6.91 -7.46
C VAL A 238 -11.32 6.93 -7.31
N GLY A 239 -11.93 8.08 -7.01
CA GLY A 239 -13.37 8.19 -6.79
C GLY A 239 -13.86 7.19 -5.75
N ASN A 240 -14.83 6.35 -6.12
CA ASN A 240 -15.40 5.31 -5.24
C ASN A 240 -14.83 3.91 -5.51
N ASN A 241 -13.62 3.81 -6.07
CA ASN A 241 -13.01 2.57 -6.52
C ASN A 241 -11.80 2.19 -5.66
N ALA A 242 -11.44 0.90 -5.70
CA ALA A 242 -10.26 0.40 -5.02
C ALA A 242 -8.96 0.76 -5.78
N LEU A 243 -7.94 1.18 -5.03
CA LEU A 243 -6.57 1.39 -5.50
C LEU A 243 -5.64 0.32 -4.94
N THR A 244 -5.00 -0.48 -5.79
CA THR A 244 -3.93 -1.40 -5.40
C THR A 244 -2.58 -0.83 -5.80
N LEU A 245 -1.65 -0.75 -4.85
CA LEU A 245 -0.32 -0.20 -5.02
C LEU A 245 0.72 -1.32 -4.91
N LEU A 246 1.53 -1.46 -5.95
CA LEU A 246 2.58 -2.46 -6.06
C LEU A 246 3.95 -1.78 -5.97
N ASP A 247 4.59 -1.94 -4.82
CA ASP A 247 5.93 -1.46 -4.56
C ASP A 247 6.68 -2.50 -3.71
N ALA A 248 7.99 -2.66 -3.92
CA ALA A 248 8.83 -3.54 -3.11
C ALA A 248 9.09 -2.98 -1.70
N ASP A 249 8.96 -1.66 -1.52
CA ASP A 249 8.91 -1.00 -0.22
C ASP A 249 7.58 -0.21 -0.03
N ARG A 250 7.62 1.09 0.29
CA ARG A 250 6.41 1.89 0.51
C ARG A 250 6.10 2.71 -0.72
N ALA A 251 4.90 2.52 -1.27
CA ALA A 251 4.40 3.38 -2.32
C ALA A 251 4.35 4.85 -1.83
N VAL A 252 4.94 5.76 -2.61
CA VAL A 252 4.96 7.20 -2.31
C VAL A 252 3.84 7.86 -3.12
N LEU A 253 2.81 8.36 -2.43
CA LEU A 253 1.73 9.08 -3.10
C LEU A 253 2.02 10.58 -3.18
N GLY A 254 1.26 11.28 -4.01
CA GLY A 254 1.54 12.64 -4.48
C GLY A 254 0.85 13.75 -3.70
N SER A 255 0.84 14.96 -4.27
CA SER A 255 0.32 16.17 -3.64
C SER A 255 -1.11 16.01 -3.08
N LEU A 256 -1.92 15.19 -3.75
CA LEU A 256 -3.26 14.86 -3.32
C LEU A 256 -3.62 13.44 -3.77
N THR A 257 -4.09 12.63 -2.84
CA THR A 257 -4.71 11.33 -3.12
C THR A 257 -6.16 11.38 -2.65
N LEU A 258 -7.10 11.31 -3.58
CA LEU A 258 -8.54 11.26 -3.32
C LEU A 258 -8.99 9.80 -3.36
N ILE A 259 -9.61 9.35 -2.27
CA ILE A 259 -10.08 7.97 -2.11
C ILE A 259 -11.55 7.91 -1.70
N GLY A 260 -12.15 6.78 -2.04
CA GLY A 260 -13.50 6.41 -1.66
C GLY A 260 -13.71 4.97 -2.08
N ASN A 261 -14.42 4.18 -1.27
CA ASN A 261 -14.90 2.88 -1.71
C ASN A 261 -16.36 2.72 -1.31
N ALA A 262 -17.21 2.40 -2.29
CA ALA A 262 -18.63 2.19 -2.06
C ALA A 262 -18.92 0.91 -1.26
N ASP A 263 -18.03 -0.08 -1.31
CA ASP A 263 -18.12 -1.28 -0.48
C ASP A 263 -17.31 -1.08 0.82
N PRO A 264 -17.95 -1.00 1.99
CA PRO A 264 -17.25 -0.85 3.26
C PRO A 264 -16.41 -2.08 3.65
N ASN A 265 -16.58 -3.22 2.98
CA ASN A 265 -15.81 -4.44 3.22
C ASN A 265 -14.56 -4.54 2.35
N ASP A 266 -14.42 -3.67 1.35
CA ASP A 266 -13.25 -3.63 0.48
C ASP A 266 -12.32 -2.48 0.86
N ASP A 267 -11.05 -2.65 0.47
CA ASP A 267 -10.03 -1.63 0.69
C ASP A 267 -10.22 -0.50 -0.34
N ALA A 268 -10.21 0.75 0.11
CA ALA A 268 -10.04 1.90 -0.75
C ALA A 268 -8.58 1.99 -1.25
N ILE A 269 -7.62 1.71 -0.38
CA ILE A 269 -6.20 1.51 -0.73
C ILE A 269 -5.72 0.16 -0.21
N HIS A 270 -5.11 -0.63 -1.10
CA HIS A 270 -4.35 -1.83 -0.76
C HIS A 270 -2.86 -1.64 -1.11
N ALA A 271 -2.00 -1.47 -0.10
CA ALA A 271 -0.55 -1.30 -0.27
C ALA A 271 0.22 -2.33 0.57
N THR A 272 0.44 -3.54 0.04
CA THR A 272 0.96 -4.68 0.83
C THR A 272 2.23 -4.37 1.62
N ASN A 273 3.17 -3.62 1.02
CA ASN A 273 4.46 -3.26 1.63
C ASN A 273 4.47 -1.85 2.26
N GLY A 274 3.31 -1.18 2.24
CA GLY A 274 3.06 0.07 2.93
C GLY A 274 2.95 1.30 2.03
N LEU A 275 2.63 2.41 2.68
CA LEU A 275 2.27 3.68 2.08
C LEU A 275 3.03 4.83 2.78
N LEU A 276 3.50 5.81 2.01
CA LEU A 276 4.04 7.07 2.49
C LEU A 276 3.23 8.25 1.97
N ILE A 277 2.67 9.03 2.89
CA ILE A 277 2.15 10.38 2.64
C ILE A 277 3.14 11.35 3.30
N ASP A 278 4.01 11.95 2.49
CA ASP A 278 5.09 12.82 3.00
C ASP A 278 4.63 14.26 3.27
N PHE A 279 5.52 15.09 3.82
CA PHE A 279 5.23 16.50 4.07
C PHE A 279 4.76 17.25 2.80
N GLY A 280 3.72 18.07 2.97
CA GLY A 280 3.10 18.81 1.86
C GLY A 280 2.18 17.98 0.97
N LYS A 281 1.98 16.70 1.29
CA LYS A 281 1.07 15.79 0.59
C LYS A 281 -0.20 15.56 1.41
N THR A 282 -1.28 15.16 0.73
CA THR A 282 -2.60 14.99 1.37
C THR A 282 -3.24 13.68 0.96
N LEU A 283 -3.78 12.94 1.93
CA LEU A 283 -4.76 11.87 1.70
C LEU A 283 -6.15 12.39 2.07
N GLN A 284 -7.13 12.24 1.20
CA GLN A 284 -8.48 12.77 1.42
C GLN A 284 -9.55 11.77 0.99
N GLY A 285 -10.62 11.66 1.77
CA GLY A 285 -11.80 10.87 1.45
C GLY A 285 -12.18 9.87 2.54
N TYR A 286 -12.61 8.67 2.14
CA TYR A 286 -13.16 7.67 3.07
C TYR A 286 -12.86 6.23 2.63
N GLY A 287 -13.04 5.28 3.54
CA GLY A 287 -12.87 3.84 3.29
C GLY A 287 -11.66 3.23 3.99
N ARG A 288 -11.38 1.96 3.70
CA ARG A 288 -10.34 1.17 4.38
C ARG A 288 -8.98 1.29 3.71
N VAL A 289 -7.93 1.48 4.49
CA VAL A 289 -6.54 1.51 4.04
C VAL A 289 -5.79 0.35 4.67
N THR A 290 -5.21 -0.53 3.84
CA THR A 290 -4.35 -1.63 4.27
C THR A 290 -2.90 -1.40 3.85
N GLY A 291 -1.97 -1.90 4.67
CA GLY A 291 -0.55 -1.61 4.57
C GLY A 291 -0.07 -0.66 5.65
N GLN A 292 1.15 -0.89 6.15
CA GLN A 292 1.75 0.03 7.12
C GLN A 292 1.84 1.44 6.52
N THR A 293 1.36 2.44 7.24
CA THR A 293 1.25 3.80 6.70
C THR A 293 2.13 4.76 7.49
N MET A 294 3.03 5.44 6.79
CA MET A 294 3.77 6.59 7.31
C MET A 294 3.07 7.87 6.86
N MET A 295 2.39 8.53 7.78
CA MET A 295 1.62 9.76 7.61
C MET A 295 2.41 10.95 8.16
N ASN A 296 3.19 11.62 7.32
CA ASN A 296 3.83 12.90 7.65
C ASN A 296 3.04 14.11 7.08
N GLY A 297 2.23 13.87 6.04
CA GLY A 297 1.35 14.86 5.43
C GLY A 297 0.00 14.96 6.14
N MET A 298 -0.96 15.61 5.47
CA MET A 298 -2.30 15.87 6.01
C MET A 298 -3.27 14.75 5.65
N THR A 299 -4.17 14.39 6.58
CA THR A 299 -5.31 13.51 6.28
C THR A 299 -6.64 14.25 6.43
N HIS A 300 -7.47 14.25 5.39
CA HIS A 300 -8.83 14.79 5.40
C HIS A 300 -9.86 13.66 5.25
N CYS A 301 -10.35 13.16 6.37
CA CYS A 301 -11.37 12.14 6.41
C CYS A 301 -12.76 12.75 6.14
N GLU A 302 -13.51 12.16 5.21
CA GLU A 302 -14.85 12.59 4.83
C GLU A 302 -15.90 11.53 5.17
N GLY A 303 -17.18 11.90 5.24
CA GLY A 303 -18.28 10.95 5.37
C GLY A 303 -18.16 10.01 6.56
N SER A 304 -18.02 8.69 6.30
CA SER A 304 -17.83 7.67 7.33
C SER A 304 -16.41 7.60 7.90
N GLY A 305 -15.46 8.33 7.31
CA GLY A 305 -14.08 8.37 7.73
C GLY A 305 -13.16 7.38 7.02
N ILE A 306 -11.89 7.46 7.36
CA ILE A 306 -10.84 6.53 6.92
C ILE A 306 -10.56 5.53 8.05
N GLU A 307 -10.55 4.25 7.71
CA GLU A 307 -10.16 3.17 8.63
C GLU A 307 -8.80 2.60 8.24
N PHE A 308 -7.82 2.68 9.15
CA PHE A 308 -6.51 2.08 8.98
C PHE A 308 -6.48 0.66 9.57
N MET A 309 -6.32 -0.32 8.70
CA MET A 309 -6.29 -1.74 9.04
C MET A 309 -4.89 -2.24 9.45
N SER A 310 -3.89 -1.38 9.39
CA SER A 310 -2.48 -1.66 9.71
C SER A 310 -1.89 -0.49 10.49
N ASN A 311 -0.73 -0.68 11.10
CA ASN A 311 -0.13 0.36 11.93
C ASN A 311 0.11 1.65 11.14
N VAL A 312 -0.33 2.76 11.71
CA VAL A 312 -0.01 4.12 11.24
C VAL A 312 1.06 4.72 12.13
N ASN A 313 2.03 5.40 11.52
CA ASN A 313 3.01 6.22 12.22
C ASN A 313 3.24 7.55 11.49
N GLY A 314 4.05 8.45 12.05
CA GLY A 314 4.36 9.75 11.45
C GLY A 314 3.63 10.92 12.11
N VAL A 315 4.01 12.13 11.72
CA VAL A 315 3.68 13.39 12.40
C VAL A 315 2.50 14.16 11.79
N GLY A 316 1.77 13.52 10.87
CA GLY A 316 0.67 14.14 10.15
C GLY A 316 -0.60 14.25 10.99
N ASP A 317 -1.28 15.39 10.86
CA ASP A 317 -2.57 15.63 11.51
C ASP A 317 -3.73 14.91 10.78
N PHE A 318 -4.90 14.89 11.42
CA PHE A 318 -6.13 14.31 10.89
C PHE A 318 -7.30 15.26 11.09
N THR A 319 -8.16 15.37 10.09
CA THR A 319 -9.45 16.08 10.18
C THR A 319 -10.58 15.14 9.79
N GLY A 320 -11.76 15.31 10.40
CA GLY A 320 -12.87 14.38 10.24
C GLY A 320 -12.64 13.02 10.93
N PRO A 321 -13.60 12.08 10.80
CA PRO A 321 -13.58 10.83 11.56
C PRO A 321 -12.49 9.88 11.06
N VAL A 322 -11.66 9.38 11.99
CA VAL A 322 -10.63 8.35 11.72
C VAL A 322 -10.81 7.13 12.63
N THR A 323 -10.61 5.95 12.08
CA THR A 323 -10.63 4.69 12.83
C THR A 323 -9.30 3.97 12.69
N TYR A 324 -8.73 3.51 13.80
CA TYR A 324 -7.54 2.66 13.82
C TYR A 324 -7.92 1.26 14.26
N SER A 325 -7.63 0.28 13.41
CA SER A 325 -7.87 -1.15 13.65
C SER A 325 -6.60 -1.98 13.66
N GLY A 326 -5.50 -1.48 13.10
CA GLY A 326 -4.23 -2.19 12.99
C GLY A 326 -3.05 -1.60 13.78
N GLY A 327 -3.28 -0.58 14.60
CA GLY A 327 -2.26 0.08 15.42
C GLY A 327 -2.07 1.56 15.09
N TYR A 328 -1.66 2.33 16.09
CA TYR A 328 -1.22 3.70 15.91
C TYR A 328 -0.01 4.00 16.80
N THR A 329 1.08 4.48 16.19
CA THR A 329 2.33 4.89 16.87
C THR A 329 2.66 6.31 16.39
N PRO A 330 2.14 7.35 17.06
CA PRO A 330 2.29 8.73 16.64
C PRO A 330 3.75 9.15 16.44
N GLY A 331 4.02 9.86 15.35
CA GLY A 331 5.33 10.44 15.05
C GLY A 331 6.43 9.43 14.68
N PHE A 332 7.66 9.89 14.90
CA PHE A 332 8.84 9.05 15.12
C PHE A 332 9.16 8.94 16.62
N SER A 333 8.17 9.30 17.43
CA SER A 333 8.14 9.46 18.87
C SER A 333 9.22 10.40 19.45
N PRO A 334 8.84 11.41 20.26
CA PRO A 334 7.48 11.86 20.55
C PRO A 334 6.84 12.71 19.44
N ALA A 335 5.51 12.86 19.45
CA ALA A 335 4.74 13.78 18.63
C ALA A 335 3.46 14.28 19.32
N ALA A 336 3.08 15.52 19.00
CA ALA A 336 1.76 16.05 19.28
C ALA A 336 0.98 16.01 17.97
N ILE A 337 -0.16 15.32 17.95
CA ILE A 337 -0.99 15.14 16.76
C ILE A 337 -2.38 15.71 17.00
N ASP A 338 -2.85 16.54 16.08
CA ASP A 338 -4.23 17.02 16.09
C ASP A 338 -5.13 16.07 15.30
N LEU A 339 -6.25 15.68 15.92
CA LEU A 339 -7.29 14.81 15.36
C LEU A 339 -8.67 15.46 15.54
N ASP A 340 -9.68 14.95 14.84
CA ASP A 340 -11.08 15.30 15.09
C ASP A 340 -11.79 14.21 15.90
N ASP A 341 -12.73 13.48 15.31
CA ASP A 341 -13.29 12.26 15.89
C ASP A 341 -12.34 11.08 15.66
N VAL A 342 -12.01 10.31 16.71
CA VAL A 342 -11.13 9.13 16.60
C VAL A 342 -11.72 7.91 17.29
N THR A 343 -11.62 6.76 16.61
CA THR A 343 -11.99 5.46 17.16
C THR A 343 -10.80 4.52 17.16
N PHE A 344 -10.45 4.00 18.34
CA PHE A 344 -9.54 2.87 18.49
C PHE A 344 -10.38 1.60 18.66
N THR A 345 -10.30 0.67 17.71
CA THR A 345 -11.11 -0.56 17.79
C THR A 345 -10.51 -1.57 18.75
N ALA A 346 -11.26 -2.65 19.06
CA ALA A 346 -10.81 -3.71 19.97
C ALA A 346 -9.54 -4.45 19.50
N THR A 347 -9.16 -4.34 18.23
CA THR A 347 -7.91 -4.94 17.69
C THR A 347 -6.76 -3.95 17.65
N ASN A 348 -7.00 -2.68 17.97
CA ASN A 348 -5.98 -1.64 17.89
C ASN A 348 -4.98 -1.73 19.06
N THR A 349 -3.75 -1.34 18.81
CA THR A 349 -2.79 -0.97 19.85
C THR A 349 -2.34 0.46 19.61
N LEU A 350 -2.64 1.36 20.55
CA LEU A 350 -2.08 2.70 20.58
C LEU A 350 -0.78 2.67 21.39
N VAL A 351 0.32 3.12 20.82
CA VAL A 351 1.60 3.28 21.53
C VAL A 351 1.78 4.76 21.87
N LEU A 352 2.12 5.07 23.12
CA LEU A 352 2.49 6.43 23.55
C LEU A 352 3.78 6.39 24.38
N GLU A 353 4.69 7.29 24.07
CA GLU A 353 6.04 7.35 24.62
C GLU A 353 6.27 8.60 25.47
N ILE A 354 6.93 8.41 26.63
CA ILE A 354 7.16 9.42 27.65
C ILE A 354 8.67 9.54 27.92
N GLY A 355 9.25 10.64 27.51
CA GLY A 355 10.65 11.02 27.69
C GLY A 355 10.87 12.27 28.56
N GLY A 356 9.80 13.00 28.89
CA GLY A 356 9.84 14.24 29.67
C GLY A 356 8.52 15.02 29.60
N MET A 357 8.53 16.27 30.08
CA MET A 357 7.31 17.02 30.39
C MET A 357 6.73 17.84 29.22
N ALA A 358 7.48 18.09 28.15
CA ALA A 358 6.97 18.89 27.03
C ALA A 358 6.17 18.02 26.04
N PRO A 359 4.87 18.28 25.80
CA PRO A 359 4.10 17.52 24.83
C PRO A 359 4.65 17.71 23.41
N GLY A 360 4.64 16.64 22.63
CA GLY A 360 5.16 16.55 21.27
C GLY A 360 6.67 16.61 21.10
N ALA A 361 7.42 17.14 22.08
CA ALA A 361 8.88 17.14 22.08
C ALA A 361 9.47 16.06 22.98
N ASP A 362 8.89 15.89 24.16
CA ASP A 362 9.36 14.95 25.18
C ASP A 362 8.34 13.83 25.47
N HIS A 363 7.05 13.97 25.15
CA HIS A 363 6.08 12.88 25.24
C HIS A 363 4.99 12.98 24.17
N ASP A 364 4.38 11.85 23.82
CA ASP A 364 3.29 11.83 22.85
C ASP A 364 2.01 12.43 23.42
N GLN A 365 1.30 13.19 22.58
CA GLN A 365 0.01 13.76 22.89
C GLN A 365 -0.91 13.71 21.68
N LEU A 366 -2.16 13.28 21.89
CA LEU A 366 -3.22 13.35 20.89
C LEU A 366 -4.26 14.41 21.29
N ASN A 367 -4.45 15.42 20.44
CA ASN A 367 -5.44 16.47 20.65
C ASN A 367 -6.66 16.21 19.76
N ALA A 368 -7.66 15.52 20.28
CA ALA A 368 -8.91 15.28 19.55
C ALA A 368 -9.88 16.46 19.75
N SER A 369 -10.21 17.19 18.69
CA SER A 369 -11.27 18.21 18.74
C SER A 369 -12.68 17.62 18.82
N GLY A 370 -12.82 16.36 18.43
CA GLY A 370 -14.05 15.57 18.45
C GLY A 370 -14.10 14.57 19.60
N ALA A 371 -14.92 13.54 19.45
CA ALA A 371 -15.07 12.47 20.42
C ALA A 371 -14.04 11.35 20.20
N VAL A 372 -13.61 10.73 21.30
CA VAL A 372 -12.73 9.55 21.30
C VAL A 372 -13.53 8.33 21.74
N THR A 373 -13.51 7.28 20.91
CA THR A 373 -13.97 5.94 21.30
C THR A 373 -12.76 5.06 21.57
N TYR A 374 -12.67 4.57 22.79
CA TYR A 374 -11.58 3.70 23.24
C TYR A 374 -11.96 2.22 23.15
N GLY A 375 -10.99 1.42 22.72
CA GLY A 375 -11.00 -0.04 22.72
C GLY A 375 -9.57 -0.54 22.48
N GLY A 376 -9.34 -1.84 22.59
CA GLY A 376 -8.03 -2.44 22.34
C GLY A 376 -7.01 -2.08 23.42
N VAL A 377 -5.75 -1.94 23.05
CA VAL A 377 -4.62 -1.84 23.98
C VAL A 377 -3.98 -0.45 23.94
N LEU A 378 -3.67 0.11 25.10
CA LEU A 378 -2.73 1.22 25.25
C LEU A 378 -1.36 0.69 25.69
N ASP A 379 -0.29 0.97 24.95
CA ASP A 379 1.08 0.60 25.29
C ASP A 379 1.89 1.84 25.67
N LEU A 380 2.17 1.99 26.97
CA LEU A 380 2.94 3.11 27.51
C LEU A 380 4.42 2.77 27.62
N ARG A 381 5.29 3.63 27.07
CA ARG A 381 6.74 3.40 27.07
C ARG A 381 7.51 4.58 27.63
N LEU A 382 8.41 4.32 28.57
CA LEU A 382 9.44 5.29 28.94
C LEU A 382 10.58 5.24 27.92
N ILE A 383 10.99 6.41 27.40
CA ILE A 383 12.06 6.53 26.40
C ILE A 383 13.22 7.38 26.91
N GLY A 384 14.35 7.34 26.22
CA GLY A 384 15.50 8.20 26.53
C GLY A 384 16.14 8.00 27.91
N GLY A 385 15.81 6.91 28.62
CA GLY A 385 16.22 6.70 30.01
C GLY A 385 15.46 7.57 31.02
N PHE A 386 14.31 8.13 30.63
CA PHE A 386 13.48 8.95 31.49
C PHE A 386 13.05 8.17 32.74
N THR A 387 13.27 8.79 33.91
CA THR A 387 12.86 8.27 35.21
C THR A 387 11.86 9.25 35.81
N PRO A 388 10.55 9.04 35.61
CA PRO A 388 9.54 9.95 36.14
C PRO A 388 9.56 9.98 37.67
N THR A 389 9.09 11.09 38.23
CA THR A 389 8.89 11.27 39.67
C THR A 389 7.42 11.12 40.02
N ILE A 390 7.13 10.41 41.11
CA ILE A 390 5.77 10.29 41.65
C ILE A 390 5.14 11.69 41.83
N GLY A 391 3.89 11.82 41.42
CA GLY A 391 3.11 13.06 41.38
C GLY A 391 3.22 13.83 40.06
N GLN A 392 4.03 13.38 39.09
CA GLN A 392 3.98 13.92 37.73
C GLN A 392 2.72 13.47 36.99
N SER A 393 2.23 14.34 36.10
CA SER A 393 1.10 14.07 35.22
C SER A 393 1.41 14.52 33.80
N PHE A 394 0.86 13.78 32.82
CA PHE A 394 1.02 14.04 31.39
C PHE A 394 -0.34 13.92 30.72
N ASP A 395 -0.76 14.95 29.98
CA ASP A 395 -2.00 14.92 29.22
C ASP A 395 -1.76 14.12 27.93
N LEU A 396 -2.20 12.86 27.91
CA LEU A 396 -1.95 11.96 26.78
C LEU A 396 -2.96 12.16 25.66
N ILE A 397 -4.25 12.29 26.02
CA ILE A 397 -5.32 12.50 25.05
C ILE A 397 -6.30 13.52 25.61
N THR A 398 -6.45 14.65 24.91
CA THR A 398 -7.52 15.61 25.19
C THR A 398 -8.66 15.42 24.22
N THR A 399 -9.92 15.48 24.66
CA THR A 399 -11.08 15.18 23.81
C THR A 399 -12.33 16.00 24.17
N ALA A 400 -13.21 16.24 23.19
CA ALA A 400 -14.52 16.84 23.44
C ALA A 400 -15.56 15.85 23.99
N GLY A 401 -15.26 14.54 23.97
CA GLY A 401 -16.11 13.52 24.59
C GLY A 401 -15.47 12.14 24.60
N ARG A 402 -15.82 11.32 25.59
CA ARG A 402 -15.33 9.94 25.71
C ARG A 402 -16.44 8.90 25.57
N THR A 403 -16.16 7.85 24.82
CA THR A 403 -16.88 6.57 24.88
C THR A 403 -15.92 5.43 25.22
N GLY A 404 -16.25 4.61 26.22
CA GLY A 404 -15.44 3.45 26.62
C GLY A 404 -14.13 3.80 27.33
N HIS A 405 -13.27 2.79 27.44
CA HIS A 405 -11.87 2.86 27.89
C HIS A 405 -11.06 1.80 27.12
N PHE A 406 -9.73 1.84 27.19
CA PHE A 406 -8.90 0.76 26.64
C PHE A 406 -9.20 -0.56 27.37
N ASP A 407 -9.17 -1.67 26.65
CA ASP A 407 -9.44 -3.00 27.20
C ASP A 407 -8.30 -3.47 28.12
N SER A 408 -7.06 -3.01 27.86
CA SER A 408 -5.87 -3.24 28.70
C SER A 408 -4.82 -2.16 28.48
N VAL A 409 -3.90 -2.02 29.43
CA VAL A 409 -2.79 -1.07 29.41
C VAL A 409 -1.47 -1.81 29.66
N LEU A 410 -0.54 -1.73 28.72
CA LEU A 410 0.82 -2.26 28.85
C LEU A 410 1.77 -1.19 29.40
N GLY A 411 2.84 -1.64 30.05
CA GLY A 411 3.87 -0.75 30.58
C GLY A 411 3.49 -0.04 31.89
N VAL A 412 2.45 -0.52 32.61
CA VAL A 412 1.95 0.11 33.83
C VAL A 412 2.97 0.10 34.97
N ASN A 413 3.57 -1.04 35.32
CA ASN A 413 4.34 -1.17 36.57
C ASN A 413 5.87 -1.09 36.37
N HIS A 414 6.54 -0.20 37.11
CA HIS A 414 8.00 0.05 37.03
C HIS A 414 8.74 -0.15 38.36
N GLY A 415 8.16 -0.91 39.28
CA GLY A 415 8.72 -1.16 40.61
C GLY A 415 8.05 -0.27 41.66
N PRO A 416 8.68 0.86 42.08
CA PRO A 416 8.11 1.72 43.11
C PRO A 416 6.99 2.65 42.62
N TYR A 417 6.84 2.82 41.30
CA TYR A 417 5.80 3.65 40.71
C TYR A 417 5.12 2.96 39.54
N SER A 418 3.89 3.39 39.28
CA SER A 418 3.09 2.96 38.14
C SER A 418 2.80 4.13 37.20
N LEU A 419 2.77 3.83 35.91
CA LEU A 419 2.21 4.66 34.85
C LEU A 419 0.69 4.45 34.85
N ALA A 420 -0.02 5.19 35.69
CA ALA A 420 -1.46 5.04 35.84
C ALA A 420 -2.21 5.83 34.76
N ALA A 421 -2.90 5.13 33.87
CA ALA A 421 -3.80 5.73 32.90
C ALA A 421 -5.11 6.16 33.58
N ILE A 422 -5.29 7.47 33.77
CA ILE A 422 -6.41 8.08 34.48
C ILE A 422 -7.36 8.77 33.50
N TYR A 423 -8.59 8.26 33.45
CA TYR A 423 -9.70 8.91 32.77
C TYR A 423 -10.27 10.07 33.61
N ALA A 424 -9.81 11.31 33.36
CA ALA A 424 -10.10 12.50 34.14
C ALA A 424 -11.09 13.43 33.42
N GLY A 425 -12.37 13.37 33.80
CA GLY A 425 -13.42 13.99 32.97
C GLY A 425 -13.60 13.15 31.71
N ASP A 426 -13.38 13.72 30.53
CA ASP A 426 -13.34 13.01 29.24
C ASP A 426 -11.90 12.64 28.82
N ASP A 427 -10.91 13.43 29.26
CA ASP A 427 -9.49 13.29 28.89
C ASP A 427 -8.83 12.03 29.48
N LEU A 428 -7.74 11.60 28.83
CA LEU A 428 -6.82 10.59 29.34
C LEU A 428 -5.53 11.26 29.81
N VAL A 429 -5.29 11.17 31.12
CA VAL A 429 -4.11 11.71 31.79
C VAL A 429 -3.29 10.54 32.32
N LEU A 430 -1.99 10.52 32.03
CA LEU A 430 -1.06 9.63 32.70
C LEU A 430 -0.61 10.26 34.01
N GLU A 431 -0.77 9.55 35.12
CA GLU A 431 -0.24 9.94 36.42
C GLU A 431 0.82 8.97 36.90
N ILE A 432 1.89 9.51 37.47
CA ILE A 432 2.96 8.73 38.10
C ILE A 432 2.61 8.57 39.56
N LEU A 433 2.14 7.38 39.94
CA LEU A 433 1.65 7.09 41.29
C LEU A 433 2.51 6.02 41.97
N ASN A 434 2.44 5.93 43.30
CA ASN A 434 3.02 4.77 43.98
C ASN A 434 2.34 3.50 43.45
N SER A 435 3.10 2.46 43.14
CA SER A 435 2.53 1.21 42.64
C SER A 435 1.64 0.56 43.68
N GLY A 436 0.31 0.59 43.49
CA GLY A 436 -0.66 0.04 44.45
C GLY A 436 -1.53 1.09 45.14
N ASP A 437 -1.24 2.39 44.99
CA ASP A 437 -2.02 3.51 45.57
C ASP A 437 -3.25 3.85 44.69
N SER A 438 -4.16 2.89 44.56
CA SER A 438 -5.37 3.01 43.74
C SER A 438 -6.34 4.11 44.20
N THR A 439 -6.28 4.48 45.49
CA THR A 439 -7.09 5.56 46.06
C THR A 439 -6.49 6.95 45.82
N ARG A 440 -5.22 7.01 45.39
CA ARG A 440 -4.48 8.22 45.05
C ARG A 440 -4.33 9.17 46.24
N ASP A 441 -4.26 8.63 47.46
CA ASP A 441 -4.13 9.42 48.68
C ASP A 441 -2.67 9.56 49.16
N GLY A 442 -1.75 8.94 48.42
CA GLY A 442 -0.31 8.98 48.66
C GLY A 442 0.19 7.88 49.57
N VAL A 443 -0.68 6.97 50.05
CA VAL A 443 -0.34 5.86 50.94
C VAL A 443 -0.90 4.56 50.36
N ILE A 444 -0.17 3.45 50.56
CA ILE A 444 -0.67 2.12 50.18
C ILE A 444 -1.17 1.39 51.41
N ASP A 445 -2.49 1.29 51.55
CA ASP A 445 -3.11 0.67 52.71
C ASP A 445 -4.41 -0.11 52.40
N VAL A 446 -5.25 -0.29 53.43
CA VAL A 446 -6.50 -1.05 53.30
C VAL A 446 -7.52 -0.36 52.40
N GLY A 447 -7.41 0.96 52.20
CA GLY A 447 -8.20 1.72 51.24
C GLY A 447 -7.99 1.20 49.83
N ASP A 448 -6.73 0.99 49.43
CA ASP A 448 -6.41 0.49 48.09
C ASP A 448 -6.83 -0.96 47.89
N LEU A 449 -6.59 -1.77 48.91
CA LEU A 449 -7.08 -3.15 48.93
C LEU A 449 -8.60 -3.23 48.79
N ALA A 450 -9.33 -2.26 49.35
CA ALA A 450 -10.78 -2.21 49.23
C ALA A 450 -11.23 -1.92 47.78
N VAL A 451 -10.49 -1.12 47.01
CA VAL A 451 -10.78 -0.87 45.58
C VAL A 451 -10.64 -2.16 44.78
N VAL A 452 -9.53 -2.88 44.95
CA VAL A 452 -9.28 -4.19 44.30
C VAL A 452 -10.35 -5.20 44.71
N GLY A 453 -10.64 -5.30 46.02
CA GLY A 453 -11.63 -6.25 46.54
C GLY A 453 -13.07 -5.95 46.08
N PHE A 454 -13.43 -4.67 45.91
CA PHE A 454 -14.77 -4.26 45.47
C PHE A 454 -15.03 -4.60 44.00
N ASN A 455 -14.01 -4.51 43.15
CA ASN A 455 -14.13 -4.72 41.71
C ASN A 455 -13.66 -6.11 41.25
N TRP A 456 -13.44 -7.04 42.18
CA TRP A 456 -12.90 -8.37 41.89
C TRP A 456 -13.62 -9.11 40.74
N GLY A 457 -12.85 -9.57 39.77
CA GLY A 457 -13.29 -10.30 38.58
C GLY A 457 -14.04 -9.43 37.55
N GLN A 458 -14.08 -8.11 37.72
CA GLN A 458 -14.65 -7.18 36.74
C GLN A 458 -13.58 -6.71 35.76
N SER A 459 -14.01 -6.36 34.56
CA SER A 459 -13.21 -5.48 33.69
C SER A 459 -13.23 -4.08 34.27
N ALA A 460 -12.05 -3.47 34.34
CA ALA A 460 -11.81 -2.25 35.11
C ALA A 460 -10.73 -1.40 34.44
N THR A 461 -10.74 -0.11 34.76
CA THR A 461 -9.56 0.75 34.57
C THR A 461 -8.67 0.70 35.81
N TRP A 462 -7.49 1.32 35.71
CA TRP A 462 -6.58 1.49 36.84
C TRP A 462 -7.26 2.10 38.07
N GLN A 463 -8.09 3.13 37.87
CA GLN A 463 -8.82 3.84 38.93
C GLN A 463 -9.85 2.95 39.65
N THR A 464 -10.23 1.84 39.03
CA THR A 464 -11.22 0.88 39.56
C THR A 464 -10.60 -0.47 39.91
N GLY A 465 -9.26 -0.57 40.00
CA GLY A 465 -8.59 -1.70 40.62
C GLY A 465 -7.80 -2.62 39.68
N ASP A 466 -7.73 -2.33 38.37
CA ASP A 466 -6.80 -3.00 37.44
C ASP A 466 -5.43 -2.31 37.49
N LEU A 467 -4.65 -2.64 38.53
CA LEU A 467 -3.39 -2.00 38.86
C LEU A 467 -2.20 -2.58 38.07
N ASN A 468 -2.39 -3.72 37.41
CA ASN A 468 -1.40 -4.28 36.50
C ASN A 468 -1.67 -3.97 35.01
N GLY A 469 -2.88 -3.50 34.68
CA GLY A 469 -3.32 -3.10 33.36
C GLY A 469 -3.74 -4.26 32.46
N ASP A 470 -3.99 -5.46 33.00
CA ASP A 470 -4.31 -6.64 32.18
C ASP A 470 -5.79 -6.71 31.75
N GLY A 471 -6.59 -5.73 32.17
CA GLY A 471 -8.00 -5.57 31.79
C GLY A 471 -8.98 -6.21 32.76
N LEU A 472 -8.50 -6.89 33.82
CA LEU A 472 -9.33 -7.55 34.83
C LEU A 472 -8.80 -7.30 36.24
N VAL A 473 -9.70 -7.12 37.20
CA VAL A 473 -9.30 -7.04 38.62
C VAL A 473 -9.16 -8.45 39.19
N ASP A 474 -7.95 -8.90 39.50
CA ASP A 474 -7.71 -10.22 40.06
C ASP A 474 -6.55 -10.29 41.07
N VAL A 475 -5.96 -11.49 41.21
CA VAL A 475 -4.86 -11.73 42.15
C VAL A 475 -3.58 -10.99 41.75
N GLY A 476 -3.42 -10.64 40.47
CA GLY A 476 -2.37 -9.78 39.95
C GLY A 476 -2.40 -8.40 40.61
N ASP A 477 -3.56 -7.75 40.67
CA ASP A 477 -3.71 -6.42 41.27
C ASP A 477 -3.55 -6.44 42.77
N LEU A 478 -4.09 -7.49 43.41
CA LEU A 478 -3.86 -7.73 44.82
C LEU A 478 -2.37 -7.87 45.14
N ALA A 479 -1.60 -8.51 44.25
CA ALA A 479 -0.16 -8.63 44.41
C ALA A 479 0.51 -7.24 44.31
N VAL A 480 0.08 -6.35 43.41
CA VAL A 480 0.60 -4.98 43.31
C VAL A 480 0.42 -4.21 44.64
N VAL A 481 -0.78 -4.26 45.23
CA VAL A 481 -1.05 -3.64 46.55
C VAL A 481 -0.19 -4.29 47.64
N GLY A 482 -0.15 -5.62 47.70
CA GLY A 482 0.56 -6.37 48.74
C GLY A 482 2.08 -6.18 48.71
N PHE A 483 2.68 -6.12 47.53
CA PHE A 483 4.13 -5.92 47.38
C PHE A 483 4.59 -4.53 47.83
N ASN A 484 3.73 -3.52 47.75
CA ASN A 484 4.06 -2.14 48.05
C ASN A 484 3.40 -1.62 49.33
N TRP A 485 2.80 -2.50 50.12
CA TRP A 485 2.06 -2.16 51.34
C TRP A 485 2.85 -1.26 52.30
N GLY A 486 2.23 -0.17 52.75
CA GLY A 486 2.83 0.80 53.66
C GLY A 486 3.79 1.79 53.02
N ALA A 487 4.04 1.73 51.71
CA ALA A 487 4.72 2.81 51.00
C ALA A 487 3.92 4.12 51.11
N GLY A 488 4.61 5.26 51.05
CA GLY A 488 4.00 6.58 51.24
C GLY A 488 3.80 6.99 52.70
N THR A 489 3.86 6.06 53.65
CA THR A 489 3.90 6.40 55.07
C THR A 489 5.30 6.91 55.44
N GLY A 490 5.43 8.15 55.93
CA GLY A 490 6.69 8.69 56.49
C GLY A 490 7.13 8.03 57.81
N GLY A 491 6.73 6.79 58.07
CA GLY A 491 7.02 6.02 59.29
C GLY A 491 8.28 5.16 59.15
N PRO A 492 8.91 4.73 60.26
CA PRO A 492 10.16 3.97 60.20
C PRO A 492 9.95 2.70 59.38
N ALA A 493 10.82 2.48 58.40
CA ALA A 493 10.96 1.19 57.73
C ALA A 493 10.98 0.09 58.79
N LEU A 494 10.23 -0.99 58.56
CA LEU A 494 10.43 -2.21 59.31
C LEU A 494 11.84 -2.71 58.98
N ASP A 495 12.81 -2.30 59.79
CA ASP A 495 14.10 -2.96 59.89
C ASP A 495 13.79 -4.44 60.15
N GLY A 496 14.02 -5.28 59.15
CA GLY A 496 13.76 -6.72 59.17
C GLY A 496 14.61 -7.49 60.18
N THR A 497 15.13 -6.85 61.23
CA THR A 497 16.02 -7.44 62.22
C THR A 497 15.41 -7.67 63.60
N THR A 498 14.16 -7.30 63.90
CA THR A 498 13.55 -7.72 65.18
C THR A 498 12.06 -8.00 65.12
N ILE A 499 11.67 -9.17 64.59
CA ILE A 499 10.51 -9.89 65.15
C ILE A 499 11.09 -10.84 66.21
N PRO A 500 10.84 -10.62 67.52
CA PRO A 500 11.13 -11.65 68.50
C PRO A 500 10.24 -12.84 68.16
N LEU A 501 10.84 -13.98 67.79
CA LEU A 501 10.09 -15.23 67.76
C LEU A 501 9.39 -15.39 69.12
N PRO A 502 8.06 -15.61 69.18
CA PRO A 502 7.47 -16.16 70.38
C PRO A 502 8.19 -17.47 70.65
N GLY A 503 8.86 -17.56 71.80
CA GLY A 503 9.81 -18.62 72.11
C GLY A 503 9.30 -19.99 71.70
N ALA A 504 9.96 -20.59 70.72
CA ALA A 504 9.79 -22.00 70.40
C ALA A 504 10.31 -22.81 71.60
N THR A 505 9.41 -23.12 72.54
CA THR A 505 9.61 -24.22 73.47
C THR A 505 9.47 -25.52 72.67
N PRO A 506 10.51 -26.36 72.57
CA PRO A 506 10.40 -27.62 71.88
C PRO A 506 9.67 -28.61 72.80
N VAL A 507 8.34 -28.65 72.70
CA VAL A 507 7.52 -29.71 73.29
C VAL A 507 7.00 -30.58 72.16
N GLY A 508 7.63 -31.73 71.96
CA GLY A 508 7.08 -32.76 71.09
C GLY A 508 8.03 -33.86 70.66
N LEU A 509 8.61 -34.64 71.59
CA LEU A 509 9.03 -36.01 71.25
C LEU A 509 9.16 -36.95 72.46
N ALA A 510 8.02 -37.40 73.01
CA ALA A 510 7.92 -38.66 73.76
C ALA A 510 6.46 -39.09 73.89
N GLY A 511 5.91 -39.68 72.83
CA GLY A 511 4.53 -40.17 72.81
C GLY A 511 4.29 -41.31 71.82
N LEU A 512 5.32 -42.05 71.42
CA LEU A 512 5.16 -43.33 70.72
C LEU A 512 6.42 -44.20 70.88
N MET A 513 6.57 -44.83 72.04
CA MET A 513 7.27 -46.13 72.21
C MET A 513 7.07 -46.59 73.66
N ALA A 514 5.91 -47.19 73.90
CA ALA A 514 5.73 -48.09 75.02
C ALA A 514 6.43 -49.42 74.68
N LEU A 515 7.13 -49.97 75.66
CA LEU A 515 7.63 -51.35 75.74
C LEU A 515 8.73 -51.78 74.74
N THR A 516 9.98 -51.72 75.18
CA THR A 516 10.70 -52.94 75.59
C THR A 516 11.94 -52.57 76.41
N ALA A 517 11.88 -52.97 77.67
CA ALA A 517 12.92 -52.71 78.66
C ALA A 517 14.04 -53.75 78.58
N ARG A 518 15.25 -53.26 78.89
CA ARG A 518 16.33 -53.96 79.63
C ARG A 518 17.23 -54.96 78.88
N ARG A 519 18.46 -54.47 78.67
CA ARG A 519 19.73 -55.17 78.97
C ARG A 519 19.58 -56.17 80.14
N THR A 520 20.03 -57.42 79.98
CA THR A 520 21.32 -57.93 80.50
C THR A 520 21.45 -59.45 80.31
N THR A 521 22.46 -59.86 79.54
CA THR A 521 23.42 -60.97 79.76
C THR A 521 23.09 -62.11 80.75
N ARG A 522 23.21 -63.38 80.31
CA ARG A 522 24.39 -64.27 80.50
C ARG A 522 24.20 -65.66 79.86
N ARG A 523 25.33 -66.14 79.31
CA ARG A 523 25.73 -67.38 78.59
C ARG A 523 25.40 -68.72 79.31
N PRO A 524 25.67 -69.92 78.72
CA PRO A 524 26.29 -70.24 77.43
C PRO A 524 25.39 -71.03 76.45
#